data_AF-A0A2E6CE80-F1
#
_entry.id   AF-A0A2E6CE80-F1
#
_cell.length_a   1.000
_cell.length_b   1.000
_cell.length_c   1.000
_cell.angle_alpha   90.00
_cell.angle_beta   90.00
_cell.angle_gamma   90.00
#
_symmetry.space_group_name_H-M   'P 1'
#
loop_
_entity.id
_entity.type
_entity.pdbx_description
1 polymer ?
#
loop_
_entity_poly.entity_id
_entity_poly.type
_entity_poly.pdbx_seq_one_letter_code
_entity_poly.pdbx_strand_id
1 'polypeptide(L)' 'MKIIRLMSVGTIWSGHPVGFDLLTHGDRQFVAYYGAERKMMVGMRALEEDVWTLAHPEGIWL' A
#
# COMPACT_ATOMS: atom_id res chain seq x y z
N MET A 1 -18.37 -16.06 -1.29
CA MET A 1 -17.49 -15.13 -0.54
C MET A 1 -18.14 -13.76 -0.56
N LYS A 2 -18.39 -13.11 0.58
CA LYS A 2 -19.00 -11.77 0.67
C LYS A 2 -17.90 -10.76 1.00
N ILE A 3 -17.66 -9.80 0.12
CA ILE A 3 -16.77 -8.67 0.43
C ILE A 3 -17.54 -7.75 1.38
N ILE A 4 -17.01 -7.55 2.59
CA ILE A 4 -17.62 -6.70 3.62
C ILE A 4 -17.06 -5.27 3.61
N ARG A 5 -15.87 -5.09 3.03
CA ARG A 5 -15.16 -3.81 2.99
C ARG A 5 -14.20 -3.80 1.81
N LEU A 6 -14.12 -2.67 1.12
CA LEU A 6 -13.18 -2.38 0.05
C LEU A 6 -12.58 -1.00 0.34
N MET A 7 -11.25 -0.88 0.27
CA MET A 7 -10.54 0.35 0.59
C MET A 7 -9.60 0.71 -0.55
N SER A 8 -9.62 1.97 -0.96
CA SER A 8 -8.62 2.50 -1.89
C SER A 8 -7.33 2.80 -1.14
N VAL A 9 -6.20 2.36 -1.69
CA VAL A 9 -4.87 2.66 -1.14
C VAL A 9 -4.22 3.78 -1.93
N GLY A 10 -4.10 3.60 -3.25
CA GLY A 10 -3.46 4.54 -4.16
C GLY A 10 -3.49 4.05 -5.61
N THR A 11 -3.04 4.90 -6.53
CA THR A 11 -3.00 4.60 -7.97
C THR A 11 -1.70 3.87 -8.35
N ILE A 12 -1.83 2.86 -9.20
CA ILE A 12 -0.70 2.04 -9.71
C ILE A 12 -0.54 2.15 -11.23
N TRP A 13 0.64 1.77 -11.74
CA TRP A 13 0.82 1.47 -13.15
C TRP A 13 0.47 0.00 -13.42
N SER A 14 -0.54 -0.26 -14.26
CA SER A 14 -1.05 -1.61 -14.54
C SER A 14 -0.38 -2.31 -15.75
N GLY A 15 0.64 -1.71 -16.35
CA GLY A 15 1.27 -2.23 -17.58
C GLY A 15 2.21 -3.42 -17.37
N HIS A 16 2.47 -3.84 -16.13
CA HIS A 16 3.26 -5.04 -15.82
C HIS A 16 2.82 -5.64 -14.47
N PRO A 17 2.61 -6.96 -14.38
CA PRO A 17 2.29 -7.60 -13.12
C PRO A 17 3.50 -7.54 -12.17
N VAL A 18 3.26 -7.07 -10.95
CA VAL A 18 4.24 -7.03 -9.85
C VAL A 18 3.56 -7.47 -8.56
N GLY A 19 4.34 -7.99 -7.61
CA GLY A 19 3.85 -8.32 -6.27
C GLY A 19 3.61 -7.07 -5.44
N PHE A 20 2.59 -7.11 -4.60
CA PHE A 20 2.34 -6.15 -3.53
C PHE A 20 2.30 -6.88 -2.20
N ASP A 21 2.79 -6.23 -1.15
CA ASP A 21 2.86 -6.82 0.18
C ASP A 21 1.96 -6.07 1.15
N LEU A 22 1.33 -6.82 2.06
CA LEU A 22 0.48 -6.31 3.12
C LEU A 22 0.89 -6.94 4.44
N LEU A 23 1.22 -6.10 5.42
CA LEU A 23 1.64 -6.52 6.75
C LEU A 23 0.75 -5.87 7.81
N THR A 24 0.19 -6.68 8.71
CA THR A 24 -0.42 -6.17 9.94
C THR A 24 0.54 -6.41 11.10
N HIS A 25 0.81 -5.36 11.88
CA HIS A 25 1.62 -5.45 13.08
C HIS A 25 0.98 -4.60 14.19
N GLY A 26 0.52 -5.27 15.26
CA GLY A 26 -0.25 -4.64 16.32
C GLY A 26 -1.56 -4.06 15.79
N ASP A 27 -1.80 -2.79 16.08
CA ASP A 27 -2.98 -2.00 15.68
C ASP A 27 -2.80 -1.30 14.32
N ARG A 28 -1.70 -1.56 13.61
CA ARG A 28 -1.35 -0.92 12.34
C ARG A 28 -1.30 -1.91 11.19
N GLN A 29 -1.64 -1.41 10.02
CA GLN A 29 -1.48 -2.11 8.76
C GLN A 29 -0.57 -1.30 7.83
N PHE A 30 0.31 -2.00 7.14
CA PHE A 30 1.29 -1.48 6.21
C PHE A 30 1.10 -2.15 4.86
N VAL A 31 1.30 -1.38 3.79
CA VAL A 31 1.26 -1.88 2.41
C VAL A 31 2.46 -1.34 1.65
N ALA A 32 3.11 -2.20 0.88
CA ALA A 32 4.18 -1.82 -0.04
C ALA A 32 3.76 -2.14 -1.48
N TYR A 33 3.85 -1.15 -2.36
CA TYR A 33 3.45 -1.27 -3.76
C TYR A 33 4.24 -0.32 -4.66
N TYR A 34 4.19 -0.53 -5.97
CA TYR A 34 4.73 0.40 -6.95
C TYR A 34 3.63 1.33 -7.48
N GLY A 35 3.79 2.64 -7.25
CA GLY A 35 2.82 3.65 -7.66
C GLY A 35 2.78 3.90 -9.17
N ALA A 36 1.96 4.86 -9.60
CA ALA A 36 1.79 5.24 -11.01
C ALA A 36 3.10 5.60 -11.74
N GLU A 37 4.09 6.13 -11.02
CA GLU A 37 5.43 6.47 -11.56
C GLU A 37 6.42 5.29 -11.55
N ARG A 38 5.98 4.09 -11.17
CA ARG A 38 6.82 2.89 -10.97
C ARG A 38 7.86 3.06 -9.85
N LYS A 39 7.60 3.96 -8.92
CA LYS A 39 8.38 4.15 -7.69
C LYS A 39 7.71 3.42 -6.53
N MET A 40 8.50 2.94 -5.58
CA MET A 40 7.99 2.29 -4.38
C MET A 40 7.22 3.29 -3.52
N MET A 41 6.06 2.85 -3.04
CA MET A 41 5.19 3.56 -2.12
C MET A 41 4.97 2.67 -0.91
N VAL A 42 5.00 3.27 0.28
CA VAL A 42 4.62 2.61 1.52
C VAL A 42 3.41 3.34 2.09
N GLY A 43 2.35 2.59 2.38
CA GLY A 43 1.18 3.07 3.08
C GLY A 43 1.14 2.55 4.51
N MET A 44 0.65 3.36 5.43
CA MET A 44 0.32 2.95 6.80
C MET A 44 -1.07 3.46 7.19
N ARG A 45 -1.80 2.65 7.96
CA ARG A 45 -3.04 3.07 8.63
C ARG A 45 -3.18 2.41 9.99
N ALA A 46 -3.99 2.99 10.86
CA ALA A 46 -4.58 2.25 11.98
C ALA A 46 -5.67 1.30 11.45
N LEU A 47 -5.89 0.16 12.11
CA LEU A 47 -6.92 -0.80 11.68
C LEU A 47 -8.35 -0.23 11.76
N GLU A 48 -8.58 0.74 12.64
CA GLU A 48 -9.87 1.45 12.82
C GLU A 48 -10.10 2.57 11.79
N GLU A 49 -9.06 2.96 11.05
CA GLU A 49 -9.13 4.03 10.06
C GLU A 49 -9.24 3.48 8.64
N ASP A 50 -10.01 4.18 7.80
CA ASP A 50 -10.16 3.84 6.38
C ASP A 50 -9.23 4.66 5.47
N VAL A 51 -8.34 5.46 6.04
CA VAL A 51 -7.44 6.37 5.33
C VAL A 51 -6.00 5.87 5.45
N TRP A 52 -5.29 5.88 4.33
CA TRP A 52 -3.87 5.55 4.28
C TRP A 52 -3.02 6.82 4.31
N THR A 53 -2.02 6.85 5.18
CA THR A 53 -0.90 7.79 5.05
C THR A 53 0.13 7.15 4.12
N LEU A 54 0.41 7.82 2.99
CA LEU A 54 1.34 7.34 1.99
C LEU A 54 2.67 8.09 2.07
N ALA A 55 3.76 7.35 1.90
CA ALA A 55 5.09 7.91 1.77
C ALA A 55 5.80 7.29 0.56
N HIS A 56 6.58 8.12 -0.13
CA HIS A 56 7.65 7.65 -1.00
C HIS A 56 8.91 7.57 -0.12
N PRO A 57 9.38 6.38 0.24
CA PRO A 57 10.53 6.27 1.11
C PRO A 57 11.79 6.66 0.33
N GLU A 58 12.50 7.66 0.83
CA GLU A 58 13.75 8.14 0.24
C GLU A 58 14.90 7.14 0.49
N GLY A 59 15.76 6.94 -0.51
CA GLY A 59 16.94 6.08 -0.38
C GLY A 59 17.29 5.28 -1.65
N ILE A 60 18.42 4.57 -1.59
CA ILE A 60 18.79 3.56 -2.60
C ILE A 60 18.16 2.23 -2.17
N TRP A 61 17.27 1.72 -3.00
CA TRP A 61 16.65 0.41 -2.83
C TRP A 61 17.43 -0.58 -3.69
N LEU A 62 18.11 -1.52 -3.02
CA LEU A 62 18.99 -2.54 -3.63
C LEU A 62 18.21 -3.55 -4.49
#